data_AF-M7X2A5-F1
#
_entry.id   AF-M7X2A5-F1
#
_cell.length_a   1.000
_cell.length_b   1.000
_cell.length_c   1.000
_cell.angle_alpha   90.00
_cell.angle_beta   90.00
_cell.angle_gamma   90.00
#
_symmetry.space_group_name_H-M   'P 1'
#
loop_
_entity.id
_entity.type
_entity.pdbx_description
1 polymer ?
#
loop_
_entity_poly.entity_id
_entity_poly.type
_entity_poly.pdbx_seq_one_letter_code
_entity_poly.pdbx_strand_id
1 'polypeptide(L)'
;MRTSSIIPFFLLLLLLFAGCETSDYLEDAEAFQITRNGELVLDLSDIELYDFSTHILYLNENNRLNGDFDQLNGATVIVDGQELYTLRIQEPHSSAIHPGPQIFRMTDTFGDFAFRIRFVSLTDGTSPAPVDPRENPKIRNALKRHGKLREGLALEILSVESQGSLVKTKVRLRNIDSFSYYHLDPVKMGNGLFHFYTNGLSFFNPAIKSYIYDQSVAQSPEPWNYWTKEWLSEIQPNESKDLVFTYNLGTVPAGQELRFSFDFPSPELSIKNRNDLYFKSSRIWLGSVGDTKVVRF
;
A
#
# COMPACT_ATOMS: atom_id res chain seq x y z
N MET A 1 77.98 9.25 -15.64
CA MET A 1 77.27 8.48 -14.59
C MET A 1 76.29 9.40 -13.88
N ARG A 2 75.00 9.32 -14.21
CA ARG A 2 73.89 9.87 -13.42
C ARG A 2 72.73 8.88 -13.56
N THR A 3 72.48 8.10 -12.52
CA THR A 3 71.31 7.23 -12.39
C THR A 3 70.21 8.04 -11.73
N SER A 4 69.17 8.40 -12.50
CA SER A 4 67.97 9.05 -11.95
C SER A 4 67.08 7.99 -11.31
N SER A 5 66.89 8.10 -10.00
CA SER A 5 65.86 7.40 -9.23
C SER A 5 64.47 7.91 -9.64
N ILE A 6 63.73 7.11 -10.40
CA ILE A 6 62.31 7.35 -10.74
C ILE A 6 61.49 6.24 -10.09
N ILE A 7 61.50 6.15 -8.75
CA ILE A 7 60.53 5.36 -8.00
C ILE A 7 60.31 6.13 -6.69
N PRO A 8 59.32 7.05 -6.63
CA PRO A 8 58.26 6.86 -5.63
C PRO A 8 56.88 7.42 -6.02
N PHE A 9 56.61 7.71 -7.30
CA PHE A 9 55.30 8.31 -7.67
C PHE A 9 54.21 7.27 -7.98
N PHE A 10 54.61 6.08 -8.48
CA PHE A 10 53.67 5.04 -8.89
C PHE A 10 53.00 4.32 -7.71
N LEU A 11 53.65 4.25 -6.54
CA LEU A 11 53.07 3.64 -5.34
C LEU A 11 52.05 4.55 -4.64
N LEU A 12 52.16 5.87 -4.79
CA LEU A 12 51.23 6.83 -4.19
C LEU A 12 49.89 6.89 -4.94
N LEU A 13 49.90 6.64 -6.25
CA LEU A 13 48.69 6.64 -7.09
C LEU A 13 47.81 5.40 -6.84
N LEU A 14 48.41 4.25 -6.51
CA LEU A 14 47.66 3.01 -6.19
C LEU A 14 46.91 3.10 -4.86
N LEU A 15 47.38 3.91 -3.91
CA LEU A 15 46.69 4.12 -2.62
C LEU A 15 45.47 5.05 -2.75
N LEU A 16 45.38 5.88 -3.80
CA LEU A 16 44.23 6.76 -4.02
C LEU A 16 43.04 6.03 -4.67
N PHE A 17 43.26 4.92 -5.36
CA PHE A 17 42.18 4.10 -5.94
C PHE A 17 41.62 3.07 -4.94
N ALA A 18 42.38 2.67 -3.92
CA ALA A 18 41.89 1.75 -2.88
C ALA A 18 40.97 2.41 -1.83
N GLY A 19 40.87 3.75 -1.83
CA GLY A 19 40.09 4.52 -0.84
C GLY A 19 38.67 4.88 -1.26
N CYS A 20 38.20 4.43 -2.43
CA CYS A 20 36.94 4.87 -3.03
C CYS A 20 35.93 3.73 -3.27
N GLU A 21 36.12 2.57 -2.64
CA GLU A 21 35.16 1.45 -2.72
C GLU A 21 34.35 1.26 -1.43
N THR A 22 34.62 2.00 -0.34
CA THR A 22 33.91 1.81 0.94
C THR A 22 32.75 2.78 1.18
N SER A 23 32.60 3.87 0.43
CA SER A 23 31.48 4.82 0.62
C SER A 23 30.16 4.26 0.12
N ASP A 24 30.17 3.60 -1.04
CA ASP A 24 28.94 3.14 -1.71
C ASP A 24 28.30 1.97 -0.93
N TYR A 25 29.11 1.10 -0.32
CA TYR A 25 28.60 -0.01 0.50
C TYR A 25 27.96 0.44 1.82
N LEU A 26 28.40 1.55 2.40
CA LEU A 26 27.80 2.10 3.62
C LEU A 26 26.51 2.88 3.30
N GLU A 27 26.46 3.60 2.16
CA GLU A 27 25.23 4.25 1.70
C GLU A 27 24.12 3.23 1.41
N ASP A 28 24.45 2.08 0.82
CA ASP A 28 23.48 1.03 0.48
C ASP A 28 22.94 0.30 1.72
N ALA A 29 23.78 0.07 2.74
CA ALA A 29 23.40 -0.68 3.93
C ALA A 29 22.36 0.06 4.79
N GLU A 30 22.44 1.39 4.89
CA GLU A 30 21.55 2.21 5.72
C GLU A 30 20.35 2.79 4.97
N ALA A 31 20.24 2.53 3.66
CA ALA A 31 19.23 3.15 2.81
C ALA A 31 17.80 2.80 3.25
N PHE A 32 17.52 1.57 3.66
CA PHE A 32 16.24 1.20 4.28
C PHE A 32 16.42 -0.04 5.15
N GLN A 33 16.03 0.07 6.41
CA GLN A 33 16.11 -1.02 7.39
C GLN A 33 14.88 -1.03 8.29
N ILE A 34 14.59 -2.20 8.83
CA ILE A 34 13.71 -2.40 9.97
C ILE A 34 14.55 -3.06 11.05
N THR A 35 14.64 -2.42 12.22
CA THR A 35 15.47 -2.91 13.33
C THR A 35 14.65 -3.04 14.60
N ARG A 36 15.06 -3.92 15.51
CA ARG A 36 14.45 -4.07 16.84
C ARG A 36 15.55 -4.08 17.88
N ASN A 37 15.51 -3.13 18.82
CA ASN A 37 16.55 -2.99 19.86
C ASN A 37 17.99 -2.88 19.30
N GLY A 38 18.14 -2.29 18.11
CA GLY A 38 19.42 -2.17 17.41
C GLY A 38 19.84 -3.39 16.60
N GLU A 39 19.08 -4.49 16.63
CA GLU A 39 19.32 -5.67 15.80
C GLU A 39 18.56 -5.55 14.47
N LEU A 40 19.19 -5.96 13.37
CA LEU A 40 18.56 -5.96 12.05
C LEU A 40 17.47 -7.02 11.98
N VAL A 41 16.26 -6.63 11.61
CA VAL A 41 15.12 -7.53 11.37
C VAL A 41 14.91 -7.74 9.87
N LEU A 42 15.01 -6.67 9.08
CA LEU A 42 14.81 -6.70 7.63
C LEU A 42 15.55 -5.54 6.96
N ASP A 43 16.13 -5.76 5.78
CA ASP A 43 16.70 -4.71 4.93
C ASP A 43 16.28 -4.82 3.44
N LEU A 44 16.90 -4.02 2.57
CA LEU A 44 16.64 -4.03 1.13
C LEU A 44 16.92 -5.38 0.44
N SER A 45 17.79 -6.22 1.01
CA SER A 45 18.12 -7.54 0.47
C SER A 45 17.00 -8.56 0.70
N ASP A 46 16.16 -8.36 1.72
CA ASP A 46 15.00 -9.19 2.01
C ASP A 46 13.76 -8.77 1.21
N ILE A 47 13.72 -7.53 0.72
CA ILE A 47 12.57 -6.95 0.01
C ILE A 47 12.66 -7.27 -1.48
N GLU A 48 11.63 -7.89 -2.05
CA GLU A 48 11.45 -7.96 -3.50
C GLU A 48 11.06 -6.56 -4.01
N LEU A 49 9.98 -6.02 -3.42
CA LEU A 49 9.48 -4.69 -3.72
C LEU A 49 8.62 -4.14 -2.58
N TYR A 50 8.38 -2.84 -2.62
CA TYR A 50 7.44 -2.12 -1.78
C TYR A 50 6.37 -1.46 -2.65
N ASP A 51 5.12 -1.83 -2.45
CA ASP A 51 3.98 -1.16 -3.08
C ASP A 51 3.58 0.06 -2.26
N PHE A 52 3.84 1.25 -2.80
CA PHE A 52 3.71 2.49 -2.05
C PHE A 52 2.26 2.92 -1.87
N SER A 53 1.39 2.68 -2.86
CA SER A 53 -0.02 3.04 -2.76
C SER A 53 -0.80 2.24 -1.71
N THR A 54 -0.30 1.06 -1.32
CA THR A 54 -0.96 0.17 -0.36
C THR A 54 -0.10 -0.16 0.86
N HIS A 55 1.15 0.31 0.88
CA HIS A 55 2.18 0.04 1.88
C HIS A 55 2.36 -1.47 2.16
N ILE A 56 2.39 -2.27 1.09
CA ILE A 56 2.66 -3.71 1.16
C ILE A 56 4.13 -3.96 0.85
N LEU A 57 4.82 -4.60 1.78
CA LEU A 57 6.16 -5.15 1.62
C LEU A 57 6.07 -6.56 1.08
N TYR A 58 6.67 -6.82 -0.08
CA TYR A 58 6.83 -8.14 -0.67
C TYR A 58 8.26 -8.61 -0.42
N LEU A 59 8.42 -9.83 0.07
CA LEU A 59 9.71 -10.40 0.46
C LEU A 59 10.32 -11.17 -0.71
N ASN A 60 11.64 -11.35 -0.75
CA ASN A 60 12.30 -12.22 -1.75
C ASN A 60 12.02 -13.70 -1.49
N GLU A 61 11.92 -14.10 -0.22
CA GLU A 61 11.65 -15.47 0.20
C GLU A 61 10.23 -15.63 0.75
N ASN A 62 9.61 -16.81 0.56
CA ASN A 62 8.34 -17.19 1.20
C ASN A 62 8.59 -17.67 2.62
N ASN A 63 9.21 -16.81 3.42
CA ASN A 63 9.68 -17.17 4.74
C ASN A 63 9.67 -15.94 5.63
N ARG A 64 8.48 -15.36 5.78
CA ARG A 64 8.16 -14.18 6.61
C ARG A 64 9.00 -14.18 7.89
N LEU A 65 10.10 -13.44 7.84
CA LEU A 65 11.11 -13.30 8.90
C LEU A 65 11.59 -14.64 9.52
N ASN A 66 11.86 -15.66 8.71
CA ASN A 66 12.25 -16.98 9.20
C ASN A 66 11.24 -17.63 10.16
N GLY A 67 9.95 -17.26 10.05
CA GLY A 67 8.89 -17.69 10.95
C GLY A 67 8.77 -16.87 12.24
N ASP A 68 9.63 -15.88 12.48
CA ASP A 68 9.58 -15.01 13.65
C ASP A 68 8.98 -13.64 13.30
N PHE A 69 7.73 -13.65 12.87
CA PHE A 69 7.02 -12.43 12.49
C PHE A 69 6.83 -11.46 13.67
N ASP A 70 6.91 -11.95 14.91
CA ASP A 70 6.82 -11.15 16.13
C ASP A 70 8.00 -10.18 16.30
N GLN A 71 9.09 -10.34 15.55
CA GLN A 71 10.19 -9.37 15.51
C GLN A 71 9.76 -7.99 15.02
N LEU A 72 8.69 -7.88 14.20
CA LEU A 72 8.20 -6.57 13.78
C LEU A 72 7.47 -5.81 14.89
N ASN A 73 7.04 -6.48 15.96
CA ASN A 73 6.34 -5.80 17.03
C ASN A 73 7.32 -4.95 17.87
N GLY A 74 7.21 -3.63 17.75
CA GLY A 74 8.15 -2.69 18.35
C GLY A 74 9.42 -2.46 17.53
N ALA A 75 9.50 -2.97 16.29
CA ALA A 75 10.59 -2.66 15.38
C ALA A 75 10.46 -1.26 14.79
N THR A 76 11.57 -0.61 14.48
CA THR A 76 11.63 0.76 13.94
C THR A 76 12.08 0.72 12.49
N VAL A 77 11.37 1.46 11.63
CA VAL A 77 11.78 1.73 10.26
C VAL A 77 12.81 2.85 10.26
N ILE A 78 13.98 2.55 9.72
CA ILE A 78 15.14 3.45 9.62
C ILE A 78 15.45 3.66 8.13
N VAL A 79 15.69 4.90 7.73
CA VAL A 79 16.03 5.27 6.35
C VAL A 79 17.14 6.31 6.39
N ASP A 80 18.23 6.04 5.69
CA ASP A 80 19.46 6.84 5.68
C ASP A 80 19.91 7.17 7.12
N GLY A 81 19.96 6.14 7.98
CA GLY A 81 20.36 6.24 9.39
C GLY A 81 19.37 6.95 10.32
N GLN A 82 18.22 7.43 9.82
CA GLN A 82 17.21 8.11 10.62
C GLN A 82 16.02 7.22 10.96
N GLU A 83 15.69 7.10 12.24
CA GLU A 83 14.43 6.50 12.70
C GLU A 83 13.23 7.33 12.25
N LEU A 84 12.29 6.69 11.55
CA LEU A 84 11.09 7.35 11.01
C LEU A 84 9.84 7.01 11.82
N TYR A 85 9.61 5.73 12.12
CA TYR A 85 8.47 5.29 12.91
C TYR A 85 8.65 3.87 13.45
N THR A 86 7.97 3.58 14.56
CA THR A 86 7.93 2.25 15.17
C THR A 86 6.65 1.51 14.78
N LEU A 87 6.81 0.25 14.42
CA LEU A 87 5.76 -0.70 14.08
C LEU A 87 5.12 -1.29 15.33
N ARG A 88 3.84 -1.61 15.23
CA ARG A 88 3.13 -2.45 16.20
C ARG A 88 2.35 -3.54 15.48
N ILE A 89 2.26 -4.71 16.07
CA ILE A 89 1.36 -5.75 15.60
C ILE A 89 0.03 -5.61 16.35
N GLN A 90 -1.05 -5.41 15.59
CA GLN A 90 -2.40 -5.44 16.12
C GLN A 90 -2.87 -6.89 16.14
N GLU A 91 -3.01 -7.45 17.36
CA GLU A 91 -3.49 -8.81 17.55
C GLU A 91 -5.01 -8.92 17.34
N PRO A 92 -5.51 -10.04 16.78
CA PRO A 92 -6.93 -10.25 16.53
C PRO A 92 -7.80 -10.16 17.79
N HIS A 93 -7.23 -10.52 18.94
CA HIS A 93 -7.92 -10.59 20.22
C HIS A 93 -7.75 -9.31 21.06
N SER A 94 -7.04 -8.30 20.55
CA SER A 94 -6.88 -7.02 21.26
C SER A 94 -8.02 -6.07 20.94
N SER A 95 -8.68 -5.57 21.99
CA SER A 95 -9.66 -4.48 21.89
C SER A 95 -9.04 -3.09 21.91
N ALA A 96 -7.73 -2.99 22.16
CA ALA A 96 -7.01 -1.74 22.12
C ALA A 96 -6.63 -1.42 20.67
N ILE A 97 -6.97 -0.23 20.20
CA ILE A 97 -6.52 0.32 18.93
C ILE A 97 -5.50 1.41 19.25
N HIS A 98 -4.25 1.21 18.83
CA HIS A 98 -3.24 2.25 18.98
C HIS A 98 -3.21 3.15 17.73
N PRO A 99 -2.91 4.45 17.86
CA PRO A 99 -2.62 5.26 16.68
C PRO A 99 -1.22 4.93 16.12
N GLY A 100 -1.00 5.22 14.84
CA GLY A 100 0.30 5.08 14.17
C GLY A 100 0.41 3.88 13.22
N PRO A 101 1.62 3.61 12.70
CA PRO A 101 1.88 2.49 11.78
C PRO A 101 1.73 1.13 12.44
N GLN A 102 0.98 0.23 11.80
CA GLN A 102 0.60 -1.07 12.37
C GLN A 102 0.51 -2.18 11.33
N ILE A 103 0.73 -3.40 11.77
CA ILE A 103 0.46 -4.59 10.97
C ILE A 103 -0.71 -5.32 11.60
N PHE A 104 -1.78 -5.54 10.83
CA PHE A 104 -3.00 -6.14 11.34
C PHE A 104 -2.98 -7.63 11.02
N ARG A 105 -2.58 -8.45 12.00
CA ARG A 105 -2.41 -9.90 11.79
C ARG A 105 -3.67 -10.60 11.28
N MET A 106 -4.85 -10.12 11.68
CA MET A 106 -6.13 -10.68 11.28
C MET A 106 -6.49 -10.44 9.80
N THR A 107 -6.07 -9.31 9.23
CA THR A 107 -6.47 -8.89 7.88
C THR A 107 -5.33 -8.99 6.87
N ASP A 108 -4.08 -8.95 7.32
CA ASP A 108 -2.89 -9.06 6.47
C ASP A 108 -2.52 -10.52 6.27
N THR A 109 -3.37 -11.18 5.48
CA THR A 109 -3.41 -12.62 5.33
C THR A 109 -2.67 -13.14 4.09
N PHE A 110 -1.69 -12.39 3.58
CA PHE A 110 -0.89 -12.66 2.37
C PHE A 110 0.06 -13.87 2.47
N GLY A 111 -0.20 -14.82 3.38
CA GLY A 111 0.75 -15.87 3.73
C GLY A 111 2.11 -15.30 4.18
N ASP A 112 3.18 -15.96 3.74
CA ASP A 112 4.55 -15.68 4.17
C ASP A 112 5.37 -14.87 3.15
N PHE A 113 4.75 -14.37 2.08
CA PHE A 113 5.45 -13.65 1.02
C PHE A 113 5.33 -12.14 1.10
N ALA A 114 4.39 -11.62 1.90
CA ALA A 114 4.16 -10.19 2.04
C ALA A 114 3.50 -9.83 3.38
N PHE A 115 3.61 -8.57 3.77
CA PHE A 115 2.82 -7.97 4.85
C PHE A 115 2.52 -6.50 4.57
N ARG A 116 1.43 -5.99 5.14
CA ARG A 116 1.05 -4.58 5.01
C ARG A 116 1.39 -3.83 6.29
N ILE A 117 1.96 -2.64 6.14
CA ILE A 117 2.03 -1.67 7.23
C ILE A 117 0.89 -0.70 6.98
N ARG A 118 -0.17 -0.74 7.80
CA ARG A 118 -1.31 0.20 7.84
C ARG A 118 -0.97 1.43 8.68
N PHE A 119 -1.77 2.49 8.59
CA PHE A 119 -1.71 3.62 9.52
C PHE A 119 -3.08 3.83 10.15
N VAL A 120 -3.10 3.84 11.48
CA VAL A 120 -4.31 4.12 12.23
C VAL A 120 -4.26 5.56 12.72
N SER A 121 -5.23 6.35 12.26
CA SER A 121 -5.45 7.71 12.68
C SER A 121 -6.68 7.77 13.57
N LEU A 122 -6.49 8.10 14.85
CA LEU A 122 -7.58 8.33 15.79
C LEU A 122 -7.83 9.83 15.87
N THR A 123 -8.77 10.33 15.07
CA THR A 123 -9.23 11.73 15.14
C THR A 123 -10.65 11.78 15.67
N ASP A 124 -10.97 12.85 16.39
CA ASP A 124 -12.34 13.16 16.82
C ASP A 124 -13.13 13.91 15.72
N GLY A 125 -12.56 14.02 14.52
CA GLY A 125 -13.10 14.79 13.40
C GLY A 125 -12.94 16.31 13.51
N THR A 126 -12.37 16.83 14.62
CA THR A 126 -12.16 18.27 14.83
C THR A 126 -10.69 18.68 14.67
N SER A 127 -9.77 17.78 14.99
CA SER A 127 -8.33 17.99 14.80
C SER A 127 -7.88 17.53 13.40
N PRO A 128 -6.87 18.20 12.80
CA PRO A 128 -6.22 17.67 11.61
C PRO A 128 -5.73 16.25 11.84
N ALA A 129 -5.89 15.38 10.84
CA ALA A 129 -5.34 14.04 10.94
C ALA A 129 -3.82 14.11 11.10
N PRO A 130 -3.22 13.27 11.98
CA PRO A 130 -1.78 13.13 12.05
C PRO A 130 -1.22 12.78 10.67
N VAL A 131 -0.04 13.34 10.36
CA VAL A 131 0.69 13.03 9.14
C VAL A 131 1.10 11.55 9.20
N ASP A 132 0.79 10.83 8.13
CA ASP A 132 1.20 9.44 7.99
C ASP A 132 2.73 9.36 7.77
N PRO A 133 3.51 8.80 8.70
CA PRO A 133 4.96 8.76 8.56
C PRO A 133 5.42 7.78 7.47
N ARG A 134 4.54 6.88 6.99
CA ARG A 134 4.83 5.98 5.86
C ARG A 134 4.94 6.75 4.54
N GLU A 135 4.33 7.93 4.46
CA GLU A 135 4.39 8.85 3.32
C GLU A 135 5.69 9.67 3.28
N ASN A 136 6.62 9.44 4.22
CA ASN A 136 7.86 10.20 4.28
C ASN A 136 8.65 10.05 2.95
N PRO A 137 9.01 11.16 2.27
CA PRO A 137 9.67 11.11 0.97
C PRO A 137 11.03 10.39 1.01
N LYS A 138 11.69 10.31 2.17
CA LYS A 138 12.94 9.53 2.33
C LYS A 138 12.72 8.05 2.01
N ILE A 139 11.62 7.46 2.49
CA ILE A 139 11.28 6.05 2.24
C ILE A 139 11.14 5.81 0.75
N ARG A 140 10.32 6.64 0.09
CA ARG A 140 10.10 6.59 -1.35
C ARG A 140 11.41 6.71 -2.14
N ASN A 141 12.24 7.69 -1.79
CA ASN A 141 13.50 7.95 -2.48
C ASN A 141 14.50 6.80 -2.30
N ALA A 142 14.65 6.27 -1.09
CA ALA A 142 15.48 5.10 -0.84
C ALA A 142 15.02 3.91 -1.68
N LEU A 143 13.76 3.50 -1.55
CA LEU A 143 13.21 2.37 -2.30
C LEU A 143 13.33 2.57 -3.83
N LYS A 144 13.18 3.80 -4.32
CA LYS A 144 13.34 4.13 -5.74
C LYS A 144 14.78 3.98 -6.21
N ARG A 145 15.77 4.49 -5.45
CA ARG A 145 17.20 4.37 -5.77
C ARG A 145 17.64 2.91 -5.95
N HIS A 146 17.06 2.01 -5.16
CA HIS A 146 17.37 0.57 -5.22
C HIS A 146 16.39 -0.27 -6.07
N GLY A 147 15.52 0.36 -6.87
CA GLY A 147 14.59 -0.34 -7.75
C GLY A 147 13.49 -1.17 -7.04
N LYS A 148 13.33 -0.98 -5.73
CA LYS A 148 12.35 -1.68 -4.88
C LYS A 148 10.99 -0.99 -4.87
N LEU A 149 10.91 0.29 -5.23
CA LEU A 149 9.64 1.03 -5.23
C LEU A 149 8.70 0.55 -6.34
N ARG A 150 7.42 0.40 -6.01
CA ARG A 150 6.28 0.33 -6.93
C ARG A 150 5.28 1.41 -6.57
N GLU A 151 4.83 2.15 -7.57
CA GLU A 151 3.84 3.21 -7.38
C GLU A 151 2.43 2.62 -7.21
N GLY A 152 2.16 1.51 -7.89
CA GLY A 152 0.92 0.76 -7.78
C GLY A 152 -0.23 1.36 -8.59
N LEU A 153 -1.43 1.15 -8.07
CA LEU A 153 -2.65 1.76 -8.59
C LEU A 153 -2.95 3.05 -7.84
N ALA A 154 -3.61 3.99 -8.52
CA ALA A 154 -4.21 5.15 -7.90
C ALA A 154 -5.69 5.24 -8.26
N LEU A 155 -6.45 5.80 -7.34
CA LEU A 155 -7.87 6.05 -7.49
C LEU A 155 -8.14 7.55 -7.39
N GLU A 156 -9.07 8.04 -8.19
CA GLU A 156 -9.58 9.40 -8.12
C GLU A 156 -11.11 9.39 -8.24
N ILE A 157 -11.84 10.01 -7.32
CA ILE A 157 -13.26 10.27 -7.46
C ILE A 157 -13.44 11.51 -8.34
N LEU A 158 -13.88 11.29 -9.58
CA LEU A 158 -14.09 12.36 -10.56
C LEU A 158 -15.36 13.16 -10.25
N SER A 159 -16.49 12.48 -10.05
CA SER A 159 -17.77 13.12 -9.72
C SER A 159 -18.63 12.29 -8.78
N VAL A 160 -19.47 12.98 -8.01
CA VAL A 160 -20.55 12.42 -7.19
C VAL A 160 -21.78 13.26 -7.45
N GLU A 161 -22.84 12.64 -7.96
CA GLU A 161 -24.05 13.30 -8.43
C GLU A 161 -25.27 12.67 -7.76
N SER A 162 -26.09 13.49 -7.09
CA SER A 162 -27.32 13.02 -6.46
C SER A 162 -28.46 12.96 -7.48
N GLN A 163 -29.19 11.85 -7.47
CA GLN A 163 -30.38 11.57 -8.27
C GLN A 163 -31.50 11.08 -7.34
N GLY A 164 -31.85 11.91 -6.35
CA GLY A 164 -32.83 11.55 -5.31
C GLY A 164 -32.19 10.65 -4.24
N SER A 165 -32.64 9.40 -4.13
CA SER A 165 -32.05 8.41 -3.22
C SER A 165 -30.84 7.68 -3.82
N LEU A 166 -30.62 7.85 -5.12
CA LEU A 166 -29.49 7.26 -5.83
C LEU A 166 -28.37 8.27 -5.95
N VAL A 167 -27.14 7.82 -5.78
CA VAL A 167 -25.94 8.61 -6.01
C VAL A 167 -25.13 7.95 -7.10
N LYS A 168 -24.94 8.69 -8.19
CA LYS A 168 -24.08 8.29 -9.29
C LYS A 168 -22.67 8.80 -9.04
N THR A 169 -21.71 7.89 -9.10
CA THR A 169 -20.31 8.23 -8.87
C THR A 169 -19.46 7.78 -10.04
N LYS A 170 -18.57 8.65 -10.48
CA LYS A 170 -17.54 8.33 -11.46
C LYS A 170 -16.19 8.34 -10.78
N VAL A 171 -15.44 7.25 -10.91
CA VAL A 171 -14.06 7.13 -10.40
C VAL A 171 -13.11 6.81 -11.54
N ARG A 172 -11.83 7.13 -11.37
CA ARG A 172 -10.76 6.77 -12.28
C ARG A 172 -9.75 5.90 -11.54
N LEU A 173 -9.57 4.68 -12.04
CA LEU A 173 -8.47 3.80 -11.64
C LEU A 173 -7.32 4.00 -12.62
N ARG A 174 -6.12 4.28 -12.12
CA ARG A 174 -4.92 4.48 -12.94
C ARG A 174 -3.82 3.54 -12.50
N ASN A 175 -3.13 2.94 -13.46
CA ASN A 175 -1.86 2.27 -13.20
C ASN A 175 -0.72 3.28 -13.34
N ILE A 176 0.06 3.50 -12.28
CA ILE A 176 1.18 4.45 -12.27
C ILE A 176 2.52 3.73 -12.47
N ASP A 177 2.53 2.39 -12.46
CA ASP A 177 3.73 1.61 -12.72
C ASP A 177 3.99 1.38 -14.22
N SER A 178 5.18 0.83 -14.48
CA SER A 178 5.69 0.47 -15.82
C SER A 178 5.29 -0.93 -16.29
N PHE A 179 4.48 -1.67 -15.54
CA PHE A 179 3.99 -3.01 -15.88
C PHE A 179 2.50 -3.14 -15.57
N SER A 180 1.85 -4.12 -16.19
CA SER A 180 0.41 -4.31 -16.05
C SER A 180 0.01 -4.91 -14.69
N TYR A 181 -1.20 -4.58 -14.26
CA TYR A 181 -1.87 -5.23 -13.14
C TYR A 181 -3.16 -5.93 -13.58
N TYR A 182 -3.53 -7.00 -12.88
CA TYR A 182 -4.87 -7.55 -12.91
C TYR A 182 -5.66 -7.04 -11.71
N HIS A 183 -6.83 -6.44 -11.94
CA HIS A 183 -7.70 -5.90 -10.89
C HIS A 183 -9.07 -6.55 -10.95
N LEU A 184 -9.81 -6.55 -9.84
CA LEU A 184 -11.22 -6.96 -9.80
C LEU A 184 -12.02 -6.08 -10.76
N ASP A 185 -12.75 -6.69 -11.69
CA ASP A 185 -13.53 -5.97 -12.70
C ASP A 185 -15.02 -5.95 -12.31
N PRO A 186 -15.58 -4.76 -11.98
CA PRO A 186 -16.98 -4.66 -11.61
C PRO A 186 -17.94 -5.11 -12.70
N VAL A 187 -17.57 -5.03 -14.00
CA VAL A 187 -18.41 -5.50 -15.12
C VAL A 187 -18.49 -7.03 -15.14
N LYS A 188 -17.37 -7.71 -14.86
CA LYS A 188 -17.30 -9.18 -14.86
C LYS A 188 -17.93 -9.78 -13.61
N MET A 189 -17.80 -9.09 -12.48
CA MET A 189 -18.35 -9.55 -11.19
C MET A 189 -19.84 -9.22 -11.04
N GLY A 190 -20.31 -8.13 -11.66
CA GLY A 190 -21.62 -7.56 -11.38
C GLY A 190 -21.66 -6.82 -10.04
N ASN A 191 -22.68 -5.97 -9.88
CA ASN A 191 -22.76 -5.03 -8.76
C ASN A 191 -22.79 -5.72 -7.38
N GLY A 192 -23.58 -6.79 -7.22
CA GLY A 192 -23.75 -7.45 -5.91
C GLY A 192 -22.45 -8.05 -5.38
N LEU A 193 -21.74 -8.78 -6.24
CA LEU A 193 -20.47 -9.40 -5.88
C LEU A 193 -19.36 -8.35 -5.71
N PHE A 194 -19.29 -7.34 -6.58
CA PHE A 194 -18.32 -6.26 -6.41
C PHE A 194 -18.57 -5.50 -5.11
N HIS A 195 -19.84 -5.23 -4.77
CA HIS A 195 -20.24 -4.56 -3.53
C HIS A 195 -19.72 -5.29 -2.28
N PHE A 196 -19.74 -6.63 -2.26
CA PHE A 196 -19.18 -7.42 -1.15
C PHE A 196 -17.71 -7.07 -0.84
N TYR A 197 -16.91 -6.74 -1.85
CA TYR A 197 -15.49 -6.41 -1.66
C TYR A 197 -15.22 -4.93 -1.36
N THR A 198 -16.10 -4.01 -1.78
CA THR A 198 -15.85 -2.55 -1.65
C THR A 198 -16.68 -1.86 -0.57
N ASN A 199 -17.87 -2.38 -0.20
CA ASN A 199 -18.91 -1.64 0.54
C ASN A 199 -19.39 -0.32 -0.13
N GLY A 200 -18.91 -0.03 -1.35
CA GLY A 200 -19.36 1.06 -2.19
C GLY A 200 -18.88 2.44 -1.71
N LEU A 201 -19.59 3.47 -2.17
CA LEU A 201 -19.35 4.85 -1.74
C LEU A 201 -19.92 5.05 -0.32
N SER A 202 -19.18 5.74 0.53
CA SER A 202 -19.65 6.10 1.87
C SER A 202 -19.38 7.56 2.20
N PHE A 203 -20.11 8.10 3.17
CA PHE A 203 -19.84 9.43 3.74
C PHE A 203 -20.35 9.52 5.18
N PHE A 204 -19.78 10.42 5.98
CA PHE A 204 -20.32 10.73 7.30
C PHE A 204 -21.45 11.76 7.19
N ASN A 205 -22.63 11.42 7.68
CA ASN A 205 -23.76 12.34 7.76
C ASN A 205 -23.80 13.03 9.14
N PRO A 206 -23.50 14.34 9.22
CA PRO A 206 -23.45 15.05 10.50
C PRO A 206 -24.82 15.22 11.15
N ALA A 207 -25.91 15.20 10.37
CA ALA A 207 -27.26 15.38 10.90
C ALA A 207 -27.70 14.22 11.80
N ILE A 208 -27.27 12.99 11.47
CA ILE A 208 -27.58 11.78 12.24
C ILE A 208 -26.36 11.19 12.95
N LYS A 209 -25.19 11.84 12.83
CA LYS A 209 -23.90 11.42 13.39
C LYS A 209 -23.54 9.97 13.07
N SER A 210 -23.75 9.56 11.81
CA SER A 210 -23.48 8.19 11.36
C SER A 210 -22.86 8.15 9.97
N TYR A 211 -22.08 7.12 9.69
CA TYR A 211 -21.64 6.80 8.34
C TYR A 211 -22.80 6.20 7.54
N ILE A 212 -22.95 6.68 6.32
CA ILE A 212 -23.89 6.18 5.33
C ILE A 212 -23.11 5.31 4.34
N TYR A 213 -23.67 4.16 4.02
CA TYR A 213 -23.13 3.18 3.07
C TYR A 213 -24.19 2.84 2.02
N ASP A 214 -23.78 2.17 0.95
CA ASP A 214 -24.70 1.61 -0.03
C ASP A 214 -25.64 0.58 0.61
N GLN A 215 -26.94 0.79 0.43
CA GLN A 215 -28.01 -0.07 0.94
C GLN A 215 -28.37 -1.21 -0.03
N SER A 216 -27.69 -1.30 -1.17
CA SER A 216 -27.87 -2.40 -2.12
C SER A 216 -27.44 -3.74 -1.51
N VAL A 217 -28.08 -4.84 -1.91
CA VAL A 217 -27.74 -6.17 -1.39
C VAL A 217 -26.39 -6.62 -1.93
N ALA A 218 -25.41 -6.80 -1.04
CA ALA A 218 -24.14 -7.45 -1.37
C ALA A 218 -24.32 -8.97 -1.54
N GLN A 219 -23.56 -9.56 -2.46
CA GLN A 219 -23.55 -11.00 -2.71
C GLN A 219 -22.18 -11.55 -2.34
N SER A 220 -22.10 -12.26 -1.21
CA SER A 220 -20.88 -12.98 -0.84
C SER A 220 -20.58 -14.07 -1.86
N PRO A 221 -19.31 -14.30 -2.22
CA PRO A 221 -18.95 -15.54 -2.87
C PRO A 221 -19.09 -16.71 -1.87
N GLU A 222 -19.14 -17.93 -2.40
CA GLU A 222 -19.18 -19.16 -1.61
C GLU A 222 -17.99 -20.06 -1.95
N PRO A 223 -17.08 -20.34 -1.01
CA PRO A 223 -16.98 -19.74 0.33
C PRO A 223 -16.70 -18.22 0.31
N TRP A 224 -16.86 -17.54 1.45
CA TRP A 224 -16.69 -16.07 1.57
C TRP A 224 -15.33 -15.53 1.11
N ASN A 225 -14.30 -16.38 1.09
CA ASN A 225 -12.94 -16.07 0.62
C ASN A 225 -12.64 -16.66 -0.76
N TYR A 226 -13.65 -17.11 -1.50
CA TYR A 226 -13.49 -17.57 -2.88
C TYR A 226 -13.21 -16.39 -3.80
N TRP A 227 -12.31 -16.61 -4.75
CA TRP A 227 -12.02 -15.68 -5.82
C TRP A 227 -11.59 -16.46 -7.05
N THR A 228 -11.69 -15.83 -8.22
CA THR A 228 -11.26 -16.48 -9.45
C THR A 228 -10.71 -15.50 -10.49
N LYS A 229 -9.88 -16.02 -11.39
CA LYS A 229 -9.18 -15.22 -12.42
C LYS A 229 -10.14 -14.65 -13.46
N GLU A 230 -11.31 -15.25 -13.65
CA GLU A 230 -12.36 -14.77 -14.56
C GLU A 230 -12.97 -13.44 -14.10
N TRP A 231 -12.82 -13.06 -12.83
CA TRP A 231 -13.27 -11.76 -12.32
C TRP A 231 -12.29 -10.62 -12.63
N LEU A 232 -11.11 -10.94 -13.16
CA LEU A 232 -10.05 -9.98 -13.31
C LEU A 232 -10.00 -9.36 -14.71
N SER A 233 -9.62 -8.09 -14.77
CA SER A 233 -9.23 -7.41 -15.99
C SER A 233 -7.85 -6.79 -15.85
N GLU A 234 -7.12 -6.77 -16.95
CA GLU A 234 -5.78 -6.19 -17.00
C GLU A 234 -5.87 -4.67 -17.17
N ILE A 235 -5.05 -3.91 -16.44
CA ILE A 235 -4.79 -2.48 -16.67
C ILE A 235 -3.32 -2.31 -17.03
N GLN A 236 -3.07 -1.82 -18.25
CA GLN A 236 -1.75 -1.64 -18.83
C GLN A 236 -0.95 -0.54 -18.10
N PRO A 237 0.37 -0.48 -18.28
CA PRO A 237 1.19 0.61 -17.77
C PRO A 237 0.64 1.98 -18.20
N ASN A 238 0.53 2.92 -17.26
CA ASN A 238 0.01 4.27 -17.49
C ASN A 238 -1.44 4.35 -18.01
N GLU A 239 -2.16 3.23 -18.09
CA GLU A 239 -3.57 3.22 -18.48
C GLU A 239 -4.44 3.81 -17.36
N SER A 240 -5.53 4.45 -17.75
CA SER A 240 -6.59 4.90 -16.85
C SER A 240 -7.93 4.34 -17.30
N LYS A 241 -8.75 3.90 -16.35
CA LYS A 241 -10.09 3.40 -16.59
C LYS A 241 -11.09 4.19 -15.75
N ASP A 242 -12.07 4.76 -16.44
CA ASP A 242 -13.19 5.42 -15.78
C ASP A 242 -14.28 4.39 -15.49
N LEU A 243 -14.66 4.27 -14.22
CA LEU A 243 -15.70 3.38 -13.74
C LEU A 243 -16.87 4.21 -13.21
N VAL A 244 -18.09 3.78 -13.52
CA VAL A 244 -19.32 4.46 -13.12
C VAL A 244 -20.15 3.52 -12.26
N PHE A 245 -20.53 3.99 -11.09
CA PHE A 245 -21.35 3.27 -10.14
C PHE A 245 -22.61 4.05 -9.82
N THR A 246 -23.64 3.35 -9.36
CA THR A 246 -24.85 3.95 -8.82
C THR A 246 -25.17 3.26 -7.51
N TYR A 247 -25.14 4.03 -6.43
CA TYR A 247 -25.32 3.54 -5.06
C TYR A 247 -26.65 4.03 -4.49
N ASN A 248 -27.29 3.20 -3.68
CA ASN A 248 -28.48 3.60 -2.93
C ASN A 248 -28.04 4.05 -1.53
N LEU A 249 -27.78 5.35 -1.37
CA LEU A 249 -27.35 5.93 -0.10
C LEU A 249 -28.53 6.46 0.74
N GLY A 250 -29.77 6.26 0.28
CA GLY A 250 -30.95 6.87 0.88
C GLY A 250 -30.92 8.40 0.73
N THR A 251 -31.41 9.12 1.74
CA THR A 251 -31.47 10.59 1.70
C THR A 251 -30.10 11.21 1.96
N VAL A 252 -29.54 11.88 0.95
CA VAL A 252 -28.33 12.68 1.06
C VAL A 252 -28.69 14.13 1.46
N PRO A 253 -28.11 14.69 2.55
CA PRO A 253 -28.37 16.07 2.95
C PRO A 253 -27.99 17.09 1.86
N ALA A 254 -28.94 17.94 1.49
CA ALA A 254 -28.68 19.06 0.56
C ALA A 254 -28.05 20.26 1.28
N GLY A 255 -27.29 21.07 0.54
CA GLY A 255 -26.74 22.34 1.00
C GLY A 255 -25.53 22.25 1.93
N GLN A 256 -25.08 21.04 2.28
CA GLN A 256 -23.93 20.77 3.14
C GLN A 256 -22.75 20.21 2.34
N GLU A 257 -21.53 20.53 2.79
CA GLU A 257 -20.32 19.87 2.29
C GLU A 257 -20.20 18.48 2.93
N LEU A 258 -20.20 17.45 2.10
CA LEU A 258 -20.09 16.06 2.50
C LEU A 258 -18.80 15.48 1.90
N ARG A 259 -18.00 14.81 2.74
CA ARG A 259 -16.82 14.08 2.31
C ARG A 259 -17.19 12.64 2.00
N PHE A 260 -17.18 12.31 0.71
CA PHE A 260 -17.36 10.95 0.22
C PHE A 260 -16.02 10.22 0.16
N SER A 261 -16.04 8.92 0.45
CA SER A 261 -14.89 8.02 0.39
C SER A 261 -15.24 6.80 -0.44
N PHE A 262 -14.29 6.32 -1.25
CA PHE A 262 -14.41 5.08 -2.01
C PHE A 262 -13.07 4.35 -1.99
N ASP A 263 -13.10 3.05 -1.67
CA ASP A 263 -11.94 2.17 -1.70
C ASP A 263 -12.11 1.14 -2.81
N PHE A 264 -11.18 1.14 -3.77
CA PHE A 264 -11.15 0.15 -4.83
C PHE A 264 -10.53 -1.16 -4.30
N PRO A 265 -11.23 -2.31 -4.42
CA PRO A 265 -10.85 -3.51 -3.70
C PRO A 265 -9.80 -4.38 -4.42
N SER A 266 -9.31 -5.40 -3.71
CA SER A 266 -8.51 -6.51 -4.24
C SER A 266 -8.95 -7.84 -3.61
N PRO A 267 -8.56 -9.01 -4.18
CA PRO A 267 -8.80 -10.31 -3.56
C PRO A 267 -7.83 -10.62 -2.40
N GLU A 268 -7.38 -9.61 -1.65
CA GLU A 268 -6.32 -9.72 -0.63
C GLU A 268 -6.57 -10.78 0.45
N LEU A 269 -7.83 -10.98 0.84
CA LEU A 269 -8.20 -11.96 1.85
C LEU A 269 -8.12 -13.41 1.32
N SER A 270 -7.89 -13.59 0.02
CA SER A 270 -8.01 -14.86 -0.67
C SER A 270 -6.68 -15.39 -1.22
N ILE A 271 -5.73 -14.51 -1.53
CA ILE A 271 -4.39 -14.88 -2.03
C ILE A 271 -3.47 -15.19 -0.84
N LYS A 272 -3.12 -16.48 -0.67
CA LYS A 272 -2.24 -16.97 0.41
C LYS A 272 -0.86 -17.41 -0.06
N ASN A 273 -0.73 -17.73 -1.35
CA ASN A 273 0.52 -18.20 -1.94
C ASN A 273 1.04 -17.20 -2.96
N ARG A 274 2.37 -17.04 -3.02
CA ARG A 274 3.02 -16.20 -4.04
C ARG A 274 2.64 -16.61 -5.46
N ASN A 275 2.49 -17.91 -5.73
CA ASN A 275 2.16 -18.38 -7.07
C ASN A 275 0.76 -17.93 -7.53
N ASP A 276 -0.13 -17.63 -6.60
CA ASP A 276 -1.47 -17.13 -6.89
C ASP A 276 -1.47 -15.63 -7.22
N LEU A 277 -0.41 -14.91 -6.82
CA LEU A 277 -0.22 -13.47 -7.08
C LEU A 277 -0.01 -13.17 -8.57
N TYR A 278 0.48 -14.14 -9.35
CA TYR A 278 0.77 -13.94 -10.76
C TYR A 278 -0.28 -14.62 -11.64
N PHE A 279 -0.75 -13.90 -12.65
CA PHE A 279 -1.62 -14.43 -13.68
C PHE A 279 -1.07 -14.06 -15.04
N LYS A 280 -0.75 -15.09 -15.84
CA LYS A 280 0.02 -14.95 -17.08
C LYS A 280 1.35 -14.24 -16.78
N SER A 281 1.63 -13.13 -17.47
CA SER A 281 2.86 -12.34 -17.35
C SER A 281 2.76 -11.17 -16.35
N SER A 282 1.65 -11.03 -15.63
CA SER A 282 1.39 -9.83 -14.81
C SER A 282 0.88 -10.18 -13.42
N ARG A 283 0.96 -9.20 -12.51
CA ARG A 283 0.61 -9.37 -11.10
C ARG A 283 -0.85 -9.02 -10.86
N ILE A 284 -1.52 -9.78 -10.00
CA ILE A 284 -2.83 -9.43 -9.44
C ILE A 284 -2.63 -8.36 -8.38
N TRP A 285 -3.43 -7.31 -8.45
CA TRP A 285 -3.42 -6.22 -7.48
C TRP A 285 -3.76 -6.74 -6.08
N LEU A 286 -2.96 -6.35 -5.08
CA LEU A 286 -3.20 -6.61 -3.67
C LEU A 286 -3.27 -5.28 -2.92
N GLY A 287 -4.22 -5.15 -2.01
CA GLY A 287 -4.50 -3.88 -1.35
C GLY A 287 -5.70 -3.15 -1.89
N SER A 288 -6.13 -2.17 -1.11
CA SER A 288 -7.17 -1.25 -1.50
C SER A 288 -6.55 0.13 -1.70
N VAL A 289 -6.95 0.78 -2.78
CA VAL A 289 -6.57 2.18 -3.05
C VAL A 289 -7.82 3.02 -2.91
N GLY A 290 -7.72 4.07 -2.10
CA GLY A 290 -8.84 4.91 -1.72
C GLY A 290 -8.67 6.33 -2.20
N ASP A 291 -9.78 7.03 -2.36
CA ASP A 291 -9.80 8.48 -2.51
C ASP A 291 -10.99 9.07 -1.75
N THR A 292 -10.90 10.36 -1.42
CA THR A 292 -11.98 11.11 -0.80
C THR A 292 -12.29 12.39 -1.58
N LYS A 293 -13.57 12.72 -1.73
CA LYS A 293 -14.01 13.95 -2.41
C LYS A 293 -15.04 14.70 -1.57
N VAL A 294 -14.82 15.99 -1.39
CA VAL A 294 -15.82 16.88 -0.78
C VAL A 294 -16.75 17.39 -1.86
N VAL A 295 -18.06 17.19 -1.66
CA VAL A 295 -19.11 17.60 -2.59
C VAL A 295 -20.21 18.31 -1.83
N ARG A 296 -20.81 19.33 -2.45
CA ARG A 296 -22.00 20.02 -1.96
C ARG A 296 -23.13 19.82 -2.97
N PHE A 297 -24.25 19.26 -2.52
CA PHE A 297 -25.47 19.09 -3.33
C PHE A 297 -26.40 20.29 -3.18
#